data_AF-A0A840V1B6-F1
#
_entry.id   AF-A0A840V1B6-F1
#
_cell.length_a   1.000
_cell.length_b   1.000
_cell.length_c   1.000
_cell.angle_alpha   90.00
_cell.angle_beta   90.00
_cell.angle_gamma   90.00
#
_symmetry.space_group_name_H-M   'P 1'
#
loop_
_entity.id
_entity.type
_entity.pdbx_description
1 polymer ?
#
loop_
_entity_poly.entity_id
_entity_poly.type
_entity_poly.pdbx_seq_one_letter_code
_entity_poly.pdbx_strand_id
1 'polypeptide(L)'
;MSVAEPHKELRFTRARQAAVFFLAAGVALSSAVTLVAIAIFRGSPHPAWAALPCALAIGLIRLALHCARHAYLILTPIGIEIFPLIRPASGMQVVAWSEIIAIDIEDEDHLTLHFNSERTAGIHLTLSPISHQVRPLLIRALEGRAHR
;
A
#
# COMPACT_ATOMS: atom_id res chain seq x y z
N MET A 1 -13.43 -21.56 -12.02
CA MET A 1 -12.38 -20.54 -12.14
C MET A 1 -11.12 -21.16 -11.57
N SER A 2 -10.25 -21.69 -12.44
CA SER A 2 -9.11 -22.53 -12.07
C SER A 2 -8.12 -21.73 -11.22
N VAL A 3 -7.77 -22.27 -10.06
CA VAL A 3 -6.79 -21.69 -9.13
C VAL A 3 -5.48 -21.50 -9.89
N ALA A 4 -5.00 -20.26 -9.88
CA ALA A 4 -3.81 -19.81 -10.58
C ALA A 4 -2.61 -20.73 -10.31
N GLU A 5 -1.79 -20.93 -11.34
CA GLU A 5 -0.56 -21.71 -11.27
C GLU A 5 0.26 -21.36 -10.02
N PRO A 6 0.60 -22.35 -9.17
CA PRO A 6 1.21 -22.14 -7.86
C PRO A 6 2.60 -21.47 -7.88
N HIS A 7 3.18 -21.30 -9.08
CA HIS A 7 4.48 -20.65 -9.31
C HIS A 7 4.36 -19.16 -9.66
N LYS A 8 3.13 -18.62 -9.77
CA LYS A 8 2.94 -17.23 -10.16
C LYS A 8 3.17 -16.30 -8.97
N GLU A 9 4.11 -15.37 -9.12
CA GLU A 9 4.34 -14.28 -8.17
C GLU A 9 3.06 -13.44 -8.01
N LEU A 10 2.53 -13.38 -6.81
CA LEU A 10 1.39 -12.52 -6.49
C LEU A 10 1.90 -11.23 -5.86
N ARG A 11 1.59 -10.09 -6.49
CA ARG A 11 2.04 -8.76 -6.07
C ARG A 11 0.87 -7.98 -5.49
N PHE A 12 1.00 -7.55 -4.24
CA PHE A 12 0.02 -6.71 -3.56
C PHE A 12 0.59 -5.31 -3.41
N THR A 13 -0.11 -4.31 -3.95
CA THR A 13 0.32 -2.90 -3.93
C THR A 13 -0.33 -2.11 -2.81
N ARG A 14 0.15 -0.88 -2.57
CA ARG A 14 -0.39 0.04 -1.56
C ARG A 14 -1.61 0.82 -2.10
N ALA A 15 -2.51 0.13 -2.78
CA ALA A 15 -3.62 0.74 -3.51
C ALA A 15 -4.55 1.58 -2.60
N ARG A 16 -4.74 1.18 -1.33
CA ARG A 16 -5.57 1.96 -0.39
C ARG A 16 -4.92 3.30 -0.05
N GLN A 17 -3.61 3.31 0.19
CA GLN A 17 -2.86 4.55 0.42
C GLN A 17 -2.85 5.44 -0.82
N ALA A 18 -2.71 4.86 -2.01
CA ALA A 18 -2.79 5.60 -3.27
C ALA A 18 -4.14 6.33 -3.42
N ALA A 19 -5.26 5.66 -3.10
CA ALA A 19 -6.58 6.26 -3.15
C ALA A 19 -6.71 7.47 -2.20
N VAL A 20 -6.20 7.35 -0.97
CA VAL A 20 -6.19 8.47 0.00
C VAL A 20 -5.38 9.66 -0.53
N PHE A 21 -4.20 9.42 -1.12
CA PHE A 21 -3.40 10.49 -1.72
C PHE A 21 -4.07 11.14 -2.94
N PHE A 22 -4.78 10.36 -3.77
CA PHE A 22 -5.56 10.92 -4.87
C PHE A 22 -6.72 11.79 -4.38
N LEU A 23 -7.44 11.37 -3.34
CA LEU A 23 -8.49 12.17 -2.72
C LEU A 23 -7.93 13.49 -2.17
N ALA A 24 -6.83 13.43 -1.43
CA ALA A 24 -6.16 14.62 -0.91
C ALA A 24 -5.69 15.56 -2.05
N ALA A 25 -5.18 15.00 -3.16
CA ALA A 25 -4.80 15.78 -4.32
C ALA A 25 -6.01 16.47 -4.99
N GLY A 26 -7.16 15.79 -5.05
CA GLY A 26 -8.41 16.36 -5.56
C GLY A 26 -8.88 17.55 -4.72
N VAL A 27 -8.82 17.45 -3.40
CA VAL A 27 -9.14 18.55 -2.47
C VAL A 27 -8.19 19.74 -2.67
N ALA A 28 -6.89 19.47 -2.83
CA ALA A 28 -5.90 20.51 -3.09
C ALA A 28 -6.13 21.21 -4.44
N LEU A 29 -6.42 20.46 -5.51
CA LEU A 29 -6.79 21.02 -6.82
C LEU A 29 -8.06 21.85 -6.74
N SER A 30 -9.09 21.37 -6.05
CA SER A 30 -10.34 22.10 -5.84
C SER A 30 -10.05 23.45 -5.16
N SER A 31 -9.22 23.46 -4.12
CA SER A 31 -8.80 24.68 -3.43
C SER A 31 -8.03 25.63 -4.34
N ALA A 32 -7.15 25.12 -5.21
CA ALA A 32 -6.44 25.93 -6.20
C ALA A 32 -7.41 26.60 -7.19
N VAL A 33 -8.37 25.84 -7.72
CA VAL A 33 -9.41 26.35 -8.63
C VAL A 33 -10.25 27.43 -7.94
N THR A 34 -10.64 27.22 -6.69
CA THR A 34 -11.39 28.22 -5.91
C THR A 34 -10.58 29.51 -5.73
N LEU A 35 -9.28 29.44 -5.43
CA LEU A 35 -8.44 30.63 -5.30
C LEU A 35 -8.31 31.40 -6.63
N VAL A 36 -8.15 30.70 -7.75
CA VAL A 36 -8.13 31.33 -9.07
C VAL A 36 -9.47 31.98 -9.39
N ALA A 37 -10.59 31.29 -9.12
CA ALA A 37 -11.92 31.84 -9.34
C ALA A 37 -12.15 33.12 -8.50
N ILE A 38 -11.78 33.09 -7.21
CA ILE A 38 -11.88 34.26 -6.33
C ILE A 38 -11.00 35.40 -6.87
N ALA A 39 -9.78 35.12 -7.33
CA ALA A 39 -8.89 36.13 -7.89
C ALA A 39 -9.50 36.81 -9.14
N ILE A 40 -10.15 36.03 -10.03
CA ILE A 40 -10.78 36.54 -11.25
C ILE A 40 -12.06 37.34 -10.93
N PHE A 41 -12.93 36.83 -10.07
CA PHE A 41 -14.26 37.42 -9.82
C PHE A 41 -14.27 38.50 -8.75
N ARG A 42 -13.35 38.46 -7.77
CA ARG A 42 -13.29 39.41 -6.64
C ARG A 42 -12.03 40.27 -6.61
N GLY A 43 -11.07 40.03 -7.52
CA GLY A 43 -9.85 40.85 -7.65
C GLY A 43 -8.82 40.68 -6.52
N SER A 44 -9.11 39.89 -5.48
CA SER A 44 -8.19 39.56 -4.39
C SER A 44 -8.52 38.18 -3.81
N PRO A 45 -7.53 37.36 -3.39
CA PRO A 45 -6.07 37.57 -3.43
C PRO A 45 -5.45 37.34 -4.83
N HIS A 46 -4.16 37.69 -4.99
CA HIS A 46 -3.42 37.51 -6.25
C HIS A 46 -3.46 36.03 -6.72
N PRO A 47 -3.67 35.72 -8.02
CA PRO A 47 -3.84 34.34 -8.50
C PRO A 47 -2.62 33.43 -8.24
N ALA A 48 -1.44 34.00 -8.02
CA ALA A 48 -0.24 33.25 -7.63
C ALA A 48 -0.40 32.44 -6.33
N TRP A 49 -1.35 32.79 -5.45
CA TRP A 49 -1.65 31.99 -4.25
C TRP A 49 -2.17 30.58 -4.58
N ALA A 50 -2.70 30.36 -5.79
CA ALA A 50 -3.08 29.02 -6.26
C ALA A 50 -1.87 28.13 -6.60
N ALA A 51 -0.67 28.69 -6.74
CA ALA A 51 0.54 27.92 -7.03
C ALA A 51 0.87 26.92 -5.91
N LEU A 52 0.65 27.29 -4.65
CA LEU A 52 0.90 26.44 -3.49
C LEU A 52 0.02 25.17 -3.49
N PRO A 53 -1.32 25.25 -3.52
CA PRO A 53 -2.17 24.07 -3.59
C PRO A 53 -1.98 23.26 -4.88
N CYS A 54 -1.65 23.90 -6.02
CA CYS A 54 -1.25 23.19 -7.25
C CYS A 54 0.02 22.36 -7.06
N ALA A 55 1.09 22.95 -6.49
CA ALA A 55 2.34 22.25 -6.23
C ALA A 55 2.12 21.07 -5.26
N LEU A 56 1.31 21.28 -4.22
CA LEU A 56 0.93 20.24 -3.27
C LEU A 56 0.16 19.10 -3.94
N ALA A 57 -0.82 19.43 -4.80
CA ALA A 57 -1.54 18.42 -5.58
C ALA A 57 -0.63 17.59 -6.47
N ILE A 58 0.32 18.21 -7.17
CA ILE A 58 1.31 17.51 -8.00
C ILE A 58 2.16 16.55 -7.15
N GLY A 59 2.61 17.00 -5.98
CA GLY A 59 3.34 16.16 -5.03
C GLY A 59 2.53 14.94 -4.57
N LEU A 60 1.27 15.16 -4.19
CA LEU A 60 0.36 14.10 -3.75
C LEU A 60 0.06 13.10 -4.88
N ILE A 61 -0.15 13.56 -6.12
CA ILE A 61 -0.37 12.69 -7.28
C ILE A 61 0.86 11.81 -7.52
N ARG A 62 2.07 12.37 -7.43
CA ARG A 62 3.31 11.58 -7.58
C ARG A 62 3.44 10.52 -6.50
N LEU A 63 3.12 10.86 -5.24
CA LEU A 63 3.10 9.91 -4.14
C LEU A 63 2.03 8.83 -4.34
N ALA A 64 0.84 9.20 -4.81
CA ALA A 64 -0.23 8.26 -5.12
C ALA A 64 0.19 7.27 -6.21
N LEU A 65 0.80 7.75 -7.30
CA LEU A 65 1.33 6.92 -8.37
C LEU A 65 2.45 6.01 -7.88
N HIS A 66 3.33 6.51 -7.01
CA HIS A 66 4.36 5.69 -6.38
C HIS A 66 3.74 4.55 -5.56
N CYS A 67 2.76 4.86 -4.69
CA CYS A 67 2.05 3.85 -3.90
C CYS A 67 1.30 2.82 -4.77
N ALA A 68 0.74 3.24 -5.91
CA ALA A 68 0.05 2.36 -6.84
C ALA A 68 1.00 1.45 -7.62
N ARG A 69 2.21 1.92 -7.95
CA ARG A 69 3.20 1.19 -8.76
C ARG A 69 4.05 0.23 -7.95
N HIS A 70 4.38 0.56 -6.71
CA HIS A 70 5.28 -0.26 -5.90
C HIS A 70 4.51 -1.28 -5.06
N ALA A 71 4.94 -2.54 -5.15
CA ALA A 71 4.42 -3.61 -4.32
C ALA A 71 4.75 -3.33 -2.85
N TYR A 72 3.79 -3.62 -1.97
CA TYR A 72 3.99 -3.68 -0.54
C TYR A 72 4.44 -5.06 -0.10
N LEU A 73 3.80 -6.09 -0.66
CA LEU A 73 4.04 -7.48 -0.34
C LEU A 73 4.04 -8.29 -1.64
N ILE A 74 5.07 -9.12 -1.82
CA ILE A 74 5.15 -10.06 -2.94
C ILE A 74 5.22 -11.47 -2.37
N LEU A 75 4.31 -12.33 -2.82
CA LEU A 75 4.34 -13.76 -2.52
C LEU A 75 5.12 -14.48 -3.62
N THR A 76 6.38 -14.78 -3.36
CA THR A 76 7.26 -15.54 -4.28
C THR A 76 7.25 -17.02 -3.91
N PRO A 77 7.68 -17.93 -4.81
CA PRO A 77 7.81 -19.35 -4.47
C PRO A 77 8.76 -19.62 -3.30
N ILE A 78 9.72 -18.71 -3.07
CA ILE A 78 10.75 -18.83 -2.02
C ILE A 78 10.21 -18.35 -0.66
N GLY A 79 9.39 -17.30 -0.66
CA GLY A 79 8.94 -16.67 0.57
C GLY A 79 7.97 -15.51 0.39
N ILE A 80 7.89 -14.69 1.43
CA ILE A 80 7.16 -13.42 1.46
C ILE A 80 8.19 -12.30 1.43
N GLU A 81 8.11 -11.43 0.42
CA GLU A 81 8.94 -10.24 0.31
C GLU A 81 8.13 -9.01 0.73
N ILE A 82 8.66 -8.26 1.70
CA ILE A 82 8.04 -7.08 2.29
C ILE A 82 8.86 -5.86 1.89
N PHE A 83 8.20 -4.88 1.28
CA PHE A 83 8.83 -3.68 0.76
C PHE A 83 8.37 -2.43 1.55
N PRO A 84 9.28 -1.73 2.24
CA PRO A 84 8.94 -0.49 2.94
C PRO A 84 8.66 0.64 1.95
N LEU A 85 7.89 1.64 2.41
CA LEU A 85 7.51 2.79 1.56
C LEU A 85 8.71 3.67 1.27
N ILE A 86 9.59 3.80 2.27
CA ILE A 86 10.75 4.69 2.25
C ILE A 86 11.97 3.79 2.17
N ARG A 87 12.78 3.98 1.13
CA ARG A 87 14.02 3.23 0.85
C ARG A 87 13.80 1.70 0.70
N PRO A 88 13.09 1.27 -0.35
CA PRO A 88 12.88 -0.15 -0.62
C PRO A 88 14.20 -0.93 -0.78
N ALA A 89 15.28 -0.29 -1.24
CA ALA A 89 16.58 -0.94 -1.40
C ALA A 89 17.31 -1.30 -0.08
N SER A 90 17.02 -0.61 1.03
CA SER A 90 17.73 -0.83 2.30
C SER A 90 16.90 -1.53 3.37
N GLY A 91 15.58 -1.59 3.22
CA GLY A 91 14.67 -2.17 4.21
C GLY A 91 13.79 -3.28 3.66
N MET A 92 14.12 -3.83 2.49
CA MET A 92 13.48 -5.03 1.97
C MET A 92 13.74 -6.19 2.93
N GLN A 93 12.68 -6.87 3.33
CA GLN A 93 12.76 -8.08 4.14
C GLN A 93 12.21 -9.24 3.33
N VAL A 94 12.94 -10.35 3.30
CA VAL A 94 12.50 -11.60 2.69
C VAL A 94 12.38 -12.62 3.80
N VAL A 95 11.20 -13.22 3.93
CA VAL A 95 10.90 -14.24 4.92
C VAL A 95 10.65 -15.54 4.17
N ALA A 96 11.49 -16.55 4.38
CA ALA A 96 11.35 -17.83 3.69
C ALA A 96 10.14 -18.60 4.23
N TRP A 97 9.45 -19.37 3.37
CA TRP A 97 8.31 -20.20 3.83
C TRP A 97 8.70 -21.20 4.92
N SER A 98 9.92 -21.74 4.87
CA SER A 98 10.44 -22.67 5.86
C SER A 98 10.67 -22.05 7.24
N GLU A 99 10.80 -20.72 7.33
CA GLU A 99 10.94 -20.01 8.60
C GLU A 99 9.58 -19.72 9.25
N ILE A 100 8.49 -19.77 8.46
CA ILE A 100 7.14 -19.46 8.93
C ILE A 100 6.50 -20.75 9.46
N ILE A 101 6.25 -20.80 10.77
CA ILE A 101 5.64 -21.95 11.44
C ILE A 101 4.12 -21.77 11.53
N ALA A 102 3.66 -20.54 11.73
CA ALA A 102 2.24 -20.22 11.79
C ALA A 102 1.98 -18.83 11.23
N ILE A 103 0.77 -18.63 10.69
CA ILE A 103 0.29 -17.36 10.16
C ILE A 103 -1.02 -17.07 10.88
N ASP A 104 -1.04 -16.00 11.68
CA ASP A 104 -2.25 -15.53 12.34
C ASP A 104 -2.68 -14.20 11.70
N ILE A 105 -3.99 -14.06 11.45
CA ILE A 105 -4.59 -12.83 10.93
C ILE A 105 -5.46 -12.27 12.05
N GLU A 106 -5.05 -11.14 12.60
CA GLU A 106 -5.71 -10.46 13.69
C GLU A 106 -6.51 -9.27 13.13
N ASP A 107 -7.80 -9.19 13.48
CA ASP A 107 -8.70 -8.08 13.14
C ASP A 107 -8.76 -7.68 11.65
N GLU A 108 -8.51 -8.60 10.72
CA GLU A 108 -8.47 -8.41 9.24
C GLU A 108 -7.44 -7.40 8.69
N ASP A 109 -6.81 -6.62 9.57
CA ASP A 109 -5.88 -5.54 9.27
C ASP A 109 -4.44 -5.87 9.70
N HIS A 110 -4.24 -6.91 10.50
CA HIS A 110 -2.94 -7.30 11.02
C HIS A 110 -2.62 -8.76 10.64
N LEU A 111 -1.45 -8.96 10.06
CA LEU A 111 -0.91 -10.26 9.69
C LEU A 111 0.33 -10.50 10.54
N THR A 112 0.32 -11.54 11.36
CA THR A 112 1.47 -11.94 12.15
C THR A 112 2.06 -13.23 11.60
N LEU A 113 3.33 -13.19 11.22
CA LEU A 113 4.11 -14.35 10.80
C LEU A 113 4.91 -14.84 12.00
N HIS A 114 4.61 -16.03 12.50
CA HIS A 114 5.31 -16.62 13.65
C HIS A 114 6.44 -17.55 13.18
N PHE A 115 7.62 -17.38 13.78
CA PHE A 115 8.83 -18.17 13.49
C PHE A 115 9.13 -19.26 14.52
N ASN A 116 8.36 -19.29 15.62
CA ASN A 116 8.49 -20.29 16.67
C ASN A 116 7.11 -20.91 16.94
N SER A 117 7.09 -22.19 17.31
CA SER A 117 5.89 -22.92 17.74
C SER A 117 5.24 -22.29 18.97
N GLU A 118 6.04 -21.66 19.84
CA GLU A 118 5.58 -20.91 21.01
C GLU A 118 4.93 -19.55 20.66
N ARG A 119 4.93 -19.15 19.38
CA ARG A 119 4.38 -17.87 18.87
C ARG A 119 4.97 -16.60 19.51
N THR A 120 6.13 -16.71 20.15
CA THR A 120 6.82 -15.61 20.87
C THR A 120 7.69 -14.72 19.99
N ALA A 121 8.05 -15.18 18.79
CA ALA A 121 8.87 -14.44 17.83
C ALA A 121 8.21 -14.44 16.44
N GLY A 122 8.17 -13.28 15.81
CA GLY A 122 7.52 -13.11 14.52
C GLY A 122 7.61 -11.71 13.94
N ILE A 123 7.07 -11.54 12.73
CA ILE A 123 6.91 -10.24 12.08
C ILE A 123 5.44 -9.87 12.09
N HIS A 124 5.14 -8.69 12.63
CA HIS A 124 3.82 -8.08 12.58
C HIS A 124 3.74 -7.13 11.38
N LEU A 125 2.83 -7.43 10.46
CA LEU A 125 2.58 -6.66 9.25
C LEU A 125 1.17 -6.10 9.29
N THR A 126 1.05 -4.81 9.07
CA THR A 126 -0.27 -4.20 8.87
C THR A 126 -0.69 -4.34 7.41
N LEU A 127 -1.86 -4.93 7.15
CA LEU A 127 -2.52 -5.05 5.85
C LEU A 127 -3.31 -3.80 5.45
N SER A 128 -3.38 -2.80 6.34
CA SER A 128 -3.99 -1.50 6.10
C SER A 128 -3.55 -0.82 4.78
N PRO A 129 -2.32 -0.94 4.27
CA PRO A 129 -1.97 -0.35 2.97
C PRO A 129 -2.64 -1.03 1.76
N ILE A 130 -3.09 -2.27 1.91
CA ILE A 130 -3.72 -3.10 0.87
C ILE A 130 -5.23 -2.85 0.86
N SER A 131 -5.82 -2.77 -0.32
CA SER A 131 -7.27 -2.64 -0.49
C SER A 131 -8.02 -3.86 0.09
N HIS A 132 -9.09 -3.61 0.85
CA HIS A 132 -9.93 -4.67 1.45
C HIS A 132 -10.43 -5.69 0.43
N GLN A 133 -10.71 -5.27 -0.80
CA GLN A 133 -11.19 -6.16 -1.88
C GLN A 133 -10.18 -7.26 -2.25
N VAL A 134 -8.88 -7.01 -2.06
CA VAL A 134 -7.80 -7.89 -2.50
C VAL A 134 -7.26 -8.74 -1.33
N ARG A 135 -7.58 -8.37 -0.08
CA ARG A 135 -7.14 -9.11 1.12
C ARG A 135 -7.60 -10.56 1.16
N PRO A 136 -8.85 -10.92 0.79
CA PRO A 136 -9.26 -12.32 0.77
C PRO A 136 -8.40 -13.18 -0.17
N LEU A 137 -7.86 -12.59 -1.25
CA LEU A 137 -6.95 -13.28 -2.17
C LEU A 137 -5.57 -13.48 -1.54
N LEU A 138 -5.08 -12.50 -0.78
CA LEU A 138 -3.84 -12.62 -0.01
C LEU A 138 -3.98 -13.75 1.02
N ILE A 139 -5.07 -13.76 1.79
CA ILE A 139 -5.33 -14.76 2.83
C ILE A 139 -5.38 -16.17 2.22
N ARG A 140 -6.17 -16.37 1.16
CA ARG A 140 -6.24 -17.66 0.46
C ARG A 140 -4.89 -18.10 -0.10
N ALA A 141 -4.08 -17.16 -0.59
CA ALA A 141 -2.75 -17.47 -1.10
C ALA A 141 -1.76 -17.85 0.01
N LEU A 142 -1.91 -17.28 1.21
CA LEU A 142 -1.13 -17.64 2.40
C LEU A 142 -1.53 -19.03 2.91
N GLU A 143 -2.83 -19.28 3.08
CA GLU A 143 -3.36 -20.58 3.51
C GLU A 143 -2.96 -21.72 2.56
N GLY A 144 -3.05 -21.48 1.24
CA GLY A 144 -2.66 -22.46 0.24
C GLY A 144 -1.17 -22.81 0.24
N ARG A 145 -0.32 -21.99 0.86
CA ARG A 145 1.13 -22.23 0.96
C ARG A 145 1.55 -22.73 2.33
N ALA A 146 0.85 -22.37 3.40
CA ALA A 146 1.11 -22.84 4.75
C ALA A 146 0.70 -24.32 4.97
N HIS A 147 -0.26 -24.83 4.19
CA HIS A 147 -0.74 -26.22 4.26
C HIS A 147 0.01 -27.21 3.35
N ARG A 148 1.19 -26.83 2.84
CA ARG A 148 2.00 -27.67 1.96
C ARG A 148 3.32 -28.05 2.61
#